data_AF-A0A1B1HYD0-F1
#
_entry.id   AF-A0A1B1HYD0-F1
#
_cell.length_a   1.000
_cell.length_b   1.000
_cell.length_c   1.000
_cell.angle_alpha   90.00
_cell.angle_beta   90.00
_cell.angle_gamma   90.00
#
_symmetry.space_group_name_H-M   'P 1'
#
loop_
_entity.id
_entity.type
_entity.pdbx_description
1 polymer ?
#
loop_
_entity_poly.entity_id
_entity_poly.type
_entity_poly.pdbx_seq_one_letter_code
_entity_poly.pdbx_strand_id
1 'polypeptide(L)'
;MANISPKLFQKAIQQGLKAALFTTSTAAIMLSSSGALGVAAGVVSNNNNAAFSDLAAANNWNDITAEGIANGTPVDGPQNGMAFTYGGDHTITADEAGRIITAINVAGTTPVGLNITQNTVVGSIVTGGNLLPVTITAGKSLTLNGTNAVAANHGFDAPADNYTGLGNITLEGENAALIIQSVTPAKITLAGNIDGGGIITVSTDAAINGTIGNVNPAAQISVEASTLSLGGANAAL
;
A
#
# COMPACT_ATOMS: atom_id res chain seq x y z
N MET A 1 25.38 -18.23 -44.65
CA MET A 1 24.28 -17.44 -44.05
C MET A 1 23.16 -18.40 -43.70
N ALA A 2 22.84 -18.57 -42.41
CA ALA A 2 21.72 -19.41 -42.00
C ALA A 2 20.41 -18.74 -42.42
N ASN A 3 19.66 -19.39 -43.31
CA ASN A 3 18.41 -18.87 -43.83
C ASN A 3 17.29 -19.14 -42.80
N ILE A 4 16.95 -18.15 -41.99
CA ILE A 4 15.88 -18.27 -40.99
C ILE A 4 14.55 -18.36 -41.74
N SER A 5 13.80 -19.45 -41.52
CA SER A 5 12.53 -19.62 -42.22
C SER A 5 11.53 -18.51 -41.84
N PRO A 6 10.69 -18.03 -42.77
CA PRO A 6 9.71 -16.96 -42.50
C PRO A 6 8.79 -17.26 -41.32
N LYS A 7 8.47 -18.55 -41.08
CA LYS A 7 7.66 -19.00 -39.93
C LYS A 7 8.41 -18.85 -38.60
N LEU A 8 9.73 -19.06 -38.58
CA LEU A 8 10.55 -18.86 -37.38
C LEU A 8 10.68 -17.37 -37.06
N PHE A 9 10.85 -16.54 -38.08
CA PHE A 9 10.91 -15.09 -37.94
C PHE A 9 9.59 -14.50 -37.42
N GLN A 10 8.45 -14.96 -37.96
CA GLN A 10 7.13 -14.55 -37.48
C GLN A 10 6.88 -14.98 -36.03
N LYS A 11 7.27 -16.20 -35.63
CA LYS A 11 7.17 -16.63 -34.22
C LYS A 11 8.03 -15.80 -33.28
N ALA A 12 9.25 -15.45 -33.70
CA ALA A 12 10.14 -14.60 -32.91
C ALA A 12 9.55 -13.19 -32.74
N ILE A 13 8.97 -12.61 -33.79
CA ILE A 13 8.28 -11.31 -33.72
C ILE A 13 7.05 -11.39 -32.83
N GLN A 14 6.22 -12.42 -32.97
CA GLN A 14 5.02 -12.58 -32.14
C GLN A 14 5.38 -12.78 -30.67
N GLN A 15 6.43 -13.54 -30.36
CA GLN A 15 6.90 -13.69 -28.99
C GLN A 15 7.54 -12.41 -28.46
N GLY A 16 8.32 -11.69 -29.26
CA GLY A 16 8.89 -10.40 -28.89
C GLY A 16 7.82 -9.33 -28.65
N LEU A 17 6.80 -9.28 -29.51
CA LEU A 17 5.67 -8.37 -29.37
C LEU A 17 4.76 -8.74 -28.20
N LYS A 18 4.56 -10.04 -27.94
CA LYS A 18 3.83 -10.51 -26.75
C LYS A 18 4.61 -10.16 -25.48
N ALA A 19 5.91 -10.41 -25.41
CA ALA A 19 6.72 -10.00 -24.26
C ALA A 19 6.66 -8.47 -24.07
N ALA A 20 6.89 -7.70 -25.12
CA ALA A 20 6.85 -6.23 -25.06
C ALA A 20 5.48 -5.69 -24.65
N LEU A 21 4.39 -6.25 -25.20
CA LEU A 21 3.03 -5.84 -24.87
C LEU A 21 2.65 -6.19 -23.44
N PHE A 22 3.11 -7.31 -22.88
CA PHE A 22 2.83 -7.66 -21.49
C PHE A 22 3.65 -6.80 -20.51
N THR A 23 4.91 -6.51 -20.81
CA THR A 23 5.74 -5.61 -19.98
C THR A 23 5.24 -4.16 -20.02
N THR A 24 4.79 -3.69 -21.19
CA THR A 24 4.19 -2.34 -21.32
C THR A 24 2.77 -2.27 -20.80
N SER A 25 1.98 -3.36 -20.84
CA SER A 25 0.60 -3.35 -20.36
C SER A 25 0.51 -3.34 -18.83
N THR A 26 1.43 -3.94 -18.07
CA THR A 26 1.38 -3.80 -16.60
C THR A 26 1.59 -2.33 -16.21
N ALA A 27 2.59 -1.65 -16.79
CA ALA A 27 2.82 -0.23 -16.55
C ALA A 27 1.71 0.68 -17.13
N ALA A 28 1.16 0.37 -18.31
CA ALA A 28 0.12 1.16 -18.97
C ALA A 28 -1.30 0.93 -18.44
N ILE A 29 -1.60 -0.25 -17.88
CA ILE A 29 -2.86 -0.52 -17.16
C ILE A 29 -2.83 0.21 -15.81
N MET A 30 -1.68 0.24 -15.12
CA MET A 30 -1.48 1.11 -13.94
C MET A 30 -1.61 2.61 -14.26
N LEU A 31 -1.35 3.02 -15.51
CA LEU A 31 -1.36 4.41 -16.00
C LEU A 31 -2.77 4.97 -16.28
N SER A 32 -3.72 4.15 -16.75
CA SER A 32 -5.07 4.62 -17.12
C SER A 32 -5.98 4.96 -15.93
N SER A 33 -5.60 4.60 -14.70
CA SER A 33 -6.37 4.88 -13.48
C SER A 33 -5.98 6.18 -12.75
N SER A 34 -4.90 6.85 -13.14
CA SER A 34 -4.36 8.04 -12.44
C SER A 34 -4.42 9.27 -13.34
N GLY A 35 -5.53 10.02 -13.27
CA GLY A 35 -5.81 11.19 -14.10
C GLY A 35 -4.73 12.29 -14.09
N ALA A 36 -4.52 12.85 -15.28
CA ALA A 36 -3.73 14.01 -15.72
C ALA A 36 -3.12 15.02 -14.71
N LEU A 37 -1.80 15.16 -14.85
CA LEU A 37 -0.92 16.35 -14.88
C LEU A 37 -0.90 17.39 -13.72
N GLY A 38 0.10 17.24 -12.84
CA GLY A 38 0.69 18.24 -11.94
C GLY A 38 2.04 17.76 -11.39
N VAL A 39 2.92 18.66 -10.94
CA VAL A 39 4.27 18.33 -10.37
C VAL A 39 4.10 17.46 -9.13
N ALA A 40 4.16 16.14 -9.31
CA ALA A 40 3.87 15.19 -8.25
C ALA A 40 5.11 14.87 -7.39
N ALA A 41 4.92 14.94 -6.08
CA ALA A 41 5.72 14.31 -5.04
C ALA A 41 5.08 12.95 -4.69
N GLY A 42 5.41 11.93 -5.47
CA GLY A 42 5.00 10.56 -5.18
C GLY A 42 5.96 9.58 -5.80
N VAL A 43 6.06 8.39 -5.23
CA VAL A 43 6.90 7.32 -5.81
C VAL A 43 6.08 6.08 -6.10
N VAL A 44 6.48 5.30 -7.09
CA VAL A 44 5.90 3.99 -7.36
C VAL A 44 6.93 2.92 -7.04
N SER A 45 6.54 1.93 -6.26
CA SER A 45 7.39 0.76 -6.06
C SER A 45 7.43 -0.04 -7.36
N ASN A 46 8.63 -0.45 -7.76
CA ASN A 46 8.78 -1.36 -8.89
C ASN A 46 8.80 -2.82 -8.40
N ASN A 47 9.01 -3.77 -9.30
CA ASN A 47 8.83 -5.20 -9.02
C ASN A 47 9.90 -5.87 -8.11
N ASN A 48 10.59 -5.09 -7.27
CA ASN A 48 11.63 -5.55 -6.35
C ASN A 48 11.18 -5.39 -4.89
N ASN A 49 11.81 -6.12 -3.96
CA ASN A 49 11.60 -5.96 -2.51
C ASN A 49 12.04 -4.56 -2.03
N ALA A 50 11.17 -3.57 -2.21
CA ALA A 50 11.43 -2.17 -1.92
C ALA A 50 11.42 -1.88 -0.41
N ALA A 51 12.24 -0.93 0.03
CA ALA A 51 12.33 -0.43 1.39
C ALA A 51 12.21 1.10 1.44
N PHE A 52 11.72 1.66 2.53
CA PHE A 52 11.62 3.12 2.68
C PHE A 52 13.00 3.80 2.74
N SER A 53 14.01 3.08 3.19
CA SER A 53 15.42 3.51 3.23
C SER A 53 16.15 3.43 1.89
N ASP A 54 15.53 2.83 0.86
CA ASP A 54 16.19 2.65 -0.44
C ASP A 54 16.63 3.99 -1.03
N LEU A 55 17.84 4.02 -1.57
CA LEU A 55 18.34 5.12 -2.38
C LEU A 55 18.00 4.88 -3.86
N ALA A 56 17.98 5.94 -4.66
CA ALA A 56 17.76 5.89 -6.11
C ALA A 56 18.63 4.83 -6.82
N ALA A 57 19.87 4.63 -6.34
CA ALA A 57 20.79 3.63 -6.88
C ALA A 57 20.28 2.18 -6.76
N ALA A 58 19.43 1.88 -5.77
CA ALA A 58 18.81 0.58 -5.61
C ALA A 58 17.78 0.28 -6.70
N ASN A 59 17.25 1.33 -7.37
CA ASN A 59 16.24 1.21 -8.40
C ASN A 59 15.09 0.30 -7.95
N ASN A 60 14.51 0.62 -6.79
CA ASN A 60 13.32 -0.02 -6.23
C ASN A 60 12.10 0.90 -6.26
N TRP A 61 12.34 2.21 -6.42
CA TRP A 61 11.34 3.25 -6.49
C TRP A 61 11.55 4.09 -7.73
N ASN A 62 10.45 4.45 -8.39
CA ASN A 62 10.47 5.38 -9.51
C ASN A 62 9.63 6.61 -9.20
N ASP A 63 10.01 7.74 -9.78
CA ASP A 63 9.24 8.97 -9.67
C ASP A 63 7.86 8.81 -10.35
N ILE A 64 6.86 9.46 -9.79
CA ILE A 64 5.54 9.61 -10.40
C ILE A 64 5.45 11.04 -10.89
N THR A 65 5.35 11.24 -12.20
CA THR A 65 5.08 12.55 -12.77
C THR A 65 3.60 12.75 -13.03
N ALA A 66 3.30 14.01 -13.34
CA ALA A 66 2.12 14.48 -14.04
C ALA A 66 1.62 13.52 -15.17
N GLU A 67 2.55 12.90 -15.91
CA GLU A 67 2.27 12.04 -17.06
C GLU A 67 2.10 10.56 -16.68
N GLY A 68 2.10 10.25 -15.38
CA GLY A 68 2.11 8.91 -14.82
C GLY A 68 3.49 8.49 -14.34
N ILE A 69 3.81 7.20 -14.39
CA ILE A 69 5.12 6.70 -13.98
C ILE A 69 6.19 7.36 -14.85
N ALA A 70 7.15 8.04 -14.22
CA ALA A 70 8.18 8.83 -14.88
C ALA A 70 9.25 7.94 -15.55
N ASN A 71 8.87 7.21 -16.60
CA ASN A 71 9.76 6.44 -17.48
C ASN A 71 10.87 5.64 -16.77
N GLY A 72 10.61 5.08 -15.58
CA GLY A 72 11.58 4.32 -14.80
C GLY A 72 12.76 5.14 -14.24
N THR A 73 12.57 6.43 -13.98
CA THR A 73 13.58 7.29 -13.34
C THR A 73 13.71 6.87 -11.87
N PRO A 74 14.85 6.29 -11.46
CA PRO A 74 15.01 5.83 -10.09
C PRO A 74 15.07 7.00 -9.12
N VAL A 75 14.41 6.85 -7.98
CA VAL A 75 14.41 7.83 -6.89
C VAL A 75 14.57 7.12 -5.56
N ASP A 76 14.88 7.88 -4.52
CA ASP A 76 14.88 7.36 -3.15
C ASP A 76 13.47 6.88 -2.76
N GLY A 77 13.39 6.04 -1.73
CA GLY A 77 12.12 5.58 -1.18
C GLY A 77 11.23 6.71 -0.64
N PRO A 78 9.96 6.41 -0.30
CA PRO A 78 8.99 7.40 0.15
C PRO A 78 9.52 8.22 1.32
N GLN A 79 9.57 9.55 1.18
CA GLN A 79 9.98 10.47 2.24
C GLN A 79 8.77 10.98 3.05
N ASN A 80 9.03 11.70 4.14
CA ASN A 80 7.97 12.30 4.95
C ASN A 80 7.09 13.25 4.13
N GLY A 81 5.78 13.10 4.24
CA GLY A 81 4.79 13.88 3.51
C GLY A 81 4.59 13.45 2.05
N MET A 82 5.31 12.42 1.57
CA MET A 82 5.07 11.85 0.26
C MET A 82 3.98 10.77 0.32
N ALA A 83 3.38 10.52 -0.84
CA ALA A 83 2.54 9.36 -1.07
C ALA A 83 3.28 8.35 -1.95
N PHE A 84 2.80 7.11 -2.01
CA PHE A 84 3.32 6.16 -2.98
C PHE A 84 2.25 5.26 -3.59
N THR A 85 2.54 4.74 -4.78
CA THR A 85 1.74 3.75 -5.48
C THR A 85 2.40 2.38 -5.42
N TYR A 86 1.61 1.36 -5.15
CA TYR A 86 2.03 -0.03 -5.13
C TYR A 86 2.00 -0.61 -6.55
N GLY A 87 3.18 -0.80 -7.16
CA GLY A 87 3.30 -1.11 -8.58
C GLY A 87 3.50 -2.58 -8.94
N GLY A 88 3.38 -3.52 -7.99
CA GLY A 88 3.72 -4.93 -8.24
C GLY A 88 3.24 -5.93 -7.21
N ASP A 89 3.79 -7.13 -7.28
CA ASP A 89 3.50 -8.31 -6.44
C ASP A 89 4.68 -8.67 -5.52
N HIS A 90 5.32 -7.65 -4.94
CA HIS A 90 6.45 -7.78 -4.02
C HIS A 90 6.03 -7.38 -2.61
N THR A 91 6.95 -7.42 -1.65
CA THR A 91 6.75 -6.86 -0.31
C THR A 91 7.48 -5.52 -0.22
N ILE A 92 6.85 -4.53 0.41
CA ILE A 92 7.49 -3.26 0.77
C ILE A 92 7.85 -3.28 2.26
N THR A 93 9.04 -2.83 2.63
CA THR A 93 9.48 -2.71 4.02
C THR A 93 9.50 -1.25 4.44
N ALA A 94 8.68 -0.89 5.43
CA ALA A 94 8.78 0.39 6.12
C ALA A 94 9.82 0.26 7.24
N ASP A 95 11.08 0.54 6.91
CA ASP A 95 12.27 0.39 7.75
C ASP A 95 12.88 1.70 8.23
N GLU A 96 12.24 2.82 7.91
CA GLU A 96 12.63 4.15 8.36
C GLU A 96 11.77 4.63 9.55
N ALA A 97 12.44 5.17 10.56
CA ALA A 97 11.81 5.52 11.83
C ALA A 97 10.89 6.74 11.70
N GLY A 98 9.63 6.57 12.09
CA GLY A 98 8.67 7.67 12.18
C GLY A 98 8.24 8.22 10.83
N ARG A 99 8.34 7.43 9.76
CA ARG A 99 7.95 7.86 8.40
C ARG A 99 6.48 8.26 8.39
N ILE A 100 6.18 9.43 7.84
CA ILE A 100 4.81 9.92 7.66
C ILE A 100 4.48 9.86 6.17
N ILE A 101 3.62 8.92 5.79
CA ILE A 101 3.16 8.72 4.42
C ILE A 101 1.76 9.31 4.26
N THR A 102 1.60 10.23 3.31
CA THR A 102 0.33 10.93 3.08
C THR A 102 -0.74 9.96 2.59
N ALA A 103 -0.43 9.13 1.60
CA ALA A 103 -1.34 8.08 1.15
C ALA A 103 -0.61 6.92 0.44
N ILE A 104 -1.28 5.78 0.40
CA ILE A 104 -0.87 4.59 -0.35
C ILE A 104 -1.95 4.27 -1.38
N ASN A 105 -1.57 4.19 -2.66
CA ASN A 105 -2.44 3.73 -3.73
C ASN A 105 -2.11 2.27 -4.10
N VAL A 106 -3.02 1.36 -3.81
CA VAL A 106 -2.92 -0.06 -4.18
C VAL A 106 -3.47 -0.24 -5.60
N ALA A 107 -2.66 0.14 -6.58
CA ALA A 107 -3.07 0.22 -7.98
C ALA A 107 -3.03 -1.15 -8.66
N GLY A 108 -4.19 -1.71 -9.03
CA GLY A 108 -4.36 -2.81 -10.02
C GLY A 108 -3.50 -4.08 -9.85
N THR A 109 -2.75 -4.20 -8.76
CA THR A 109 -1.71 -5.20 -8.51
C THR A 109 -2.14 -6.09 -7.36
N THR A 110 -1.56 -7.27 -7.24
CA THR A 110 -1.79 -8.15 -6.09
C THR A 110 -0.65 -7.94 -5.09
N PRO A 111 -0.77 -6.98 -4.15
CA PRO A 111 0.30 -6.71 -3.20
C PRO A 111 0.56 -7.95 -2.34
N VAL A 112 1.83 -8.29 -2.14
CA VAL A 112 2.18 -9.36 -1.17
C VAL A 112 2.06 -8.80 0.24
N GLY A 113 2.54 -7.58 0.46
CA GLY A 113 2.30 -6.89 1.73
C GLY A 113 3.16 -5.66 1.97
N LEU A 114 2.84 -4.98 3.06
CA LEU A 114 3.63 -3.91 3.66
C LEU A 114 4.10 -4.34 5.06
N ASN A 115 5.40 -4.43 5.25
CA ASN A 115 6.03 -4.83 6.51
C ASN A 115 6.45 -3.58 7.29
N ILE A 116 5.81 -3.34 8.43
CA ILE A 116 6.08 -2.23 9.34
C ILE A 116 7.16 -2.67 10.34
N THR A 117 8.41 -2.43 9.98
CA THR A 117 9.58 -2.73 10.82
C THR A 117 10.06 -1.52 11.63
N GLN A 118 9.53 -0.34 11.31
CA GLN A 118 9.64 0.88 12.08
C GLN A 118 8.29 1.60 12.15
N ASN A 119 8.11 2.41 13.20
CA ASN A 119 6.87 3.15 13.41
C ASN A 119 6.54 4.00 12.19
N THR A 120 5.36 3.81 11.64
CA THR A 120 4.92 4.44 10.38
C THR A 120 3.54 5.03 10.58
N VAL A 121 3.34 6.23 10.03
CA VAL A 121 2.05 6.91 10.00
C VAL A 121 1.55 6.93 8.56
N VAL A 122 0.29 6.59 8.33
CA VAL A 122 -0.34 6.58 7.01
C VAL A 122 -1.64 7.37 7.05
N GLY A 123 -1.80 8.29 6.12
CA GLY A 123 -2.99 9.12 6.02
C GLY A 123 -4.21 8.45 5.41
N SER A 124 -3.98 7.71 4.33
CA SER A 124 -5.03 7.05 3.56
C SER A 124 -4.44 5.84 2.82
N ILE A 125 -5.24 4.80 2.61
CA ILE A 125 -4.91 3.63 1.79
C ILE A 125 -6.08 3.39 0.85
N VAL A 126 -5.90 3.67 -0.43
CA VAL A 126 -6.92 3.53 -1.47
C VAL A 126 -6.59 2.35 -2.38
N THR A 127 -7.59 1.80 -3.06
CA THR A 127 -7.42 0.64 -3.93
C THR A 127 -8.20 0.76 -5.24
N GLY A 128 -7.64 0.18 -6.31
CA GLY A 128 -8.33 -0.08 -7.57
C GLY A 128 -8.97 -1.47 -7.68
N GLY A 129 -8.99 -2.27 -6.61
CA GLY A 129 -9.62 -3.60 -6.59
C GLY A 129 -8.89 -4.68 -5.78
N ASN A 130 -7.72 -4.39 -5.21
CA ASN A 130 -6.95 -5.32 -4.38
C ASN A 130 -6.62 -4.71 -3.00
N LEU A 131 -6.70 -5.53 -1.96
CA LEU A 131 -6.40 -5.07 -0.60
C LEU A 131 -4.91 -5.30 -0.28
N LEU A 132 -4.29 -4.38 0.45
CA LEU A 132 -2.90 -4.44 0.91
C LEU A 132 -2.82 -5.16 2.25
N PRO A 133 -2.24 -6.38 2.32
CA PRO A 133 -1.91 -7.00 3.59
C PRO A 133 -0.84 -6.19 4.31
N VAL A 134 -0.95 -6.08 5.63
CA VAL A 134 0.02 -5.38 6.47
C VAL A 134 0.50 -6.31 7.57
N THR A 135 1.81 -6.29 7.80
CA THR A 135 2.45 -7.00 8.91
C THR A 135 3.15 -5.98 9.78
N ILE A 136 2.84 -5.96 11.08
CA ILE A 136 3.46 -5.05 12.05
C ILE A 136 4.35 -5.87 12.97
N THR A 137 5.65 -5.59 12.90
CA THR A 137 6.65 -6.26 13.73
C THR A 137 6.47 -5.90 15.21
N ALA A 138 6.85 -6.82 16.09
CA ALA A 138 6.81 -6.62 17.54
C ALA A 138 7.46 -5.29 17.97
N GLY A 139 6.78 -4.58 18.88
CA GLY A 139 7.20 -3.28 19.39
C GLY A 139 7.16 -2.12 18.38
N LYS A 140 6.59 -2.32 17.18
CA LYS A 140 6.42 -1.28 16.15
C LYS A 140 4.95 -0.93 15.97
N SER A 141 4.69 0.21 15.35
CA SER A 141 3.33 0.67 15.13
C SER A 141 3.02 1.11 13.70
N LEU A 142 1.81 0.79 13.26
CA LEU A 142 1.15 1.50 12.16
C LEU A 142 0.08 2.43 12.75
N THR A 143 0.20 3.71 12.46
CA THR A 143 -0.79 4.70 12.84
C THR A 143 -1.55 5.15 11.59
N LEU A 144 -2.85 4.89 11.56
CA LEU A 144 -3.77 5.48 10.61
C LEU A 144 -4.12 6.88 11.16
N ASN A 145 -3.82 7.97 10.44
CA ASN A 145 -4.03 9.34 10.94
C ASN A 145 -4.98 10.23 10.14
N GLY A 146 -5.33 9.89 8.90
CA GLY A 146 -6.32 10.65 8.13
C GLY A 146 -5.78 11.88 7.41
N THR A 147 -4.78 11.73 6.53
CA THR A 147 -4.33 12.83 5.66
C THR A 147 -4.76 12.59 4.21
N ASN A 148 -5.11 13.67 3.52
CA ASN A 148 -5.53 13.64 2.12
C ASN A 148 -4.33 13.73 1.17
N ALA A 149 -4.35 12.96 0.09
CA ALA A 149 -3.44 13.13 -1.04
C ALA A 149 -4.16 13.84 -2.18
N VAL A 150 -3.52 14.88 -2.73
CA VAL A 150 -3.98 15.63 -3.91
C VAL A 150 -3.20 15.16 -5.14
N ALA A 151 -3.88 14.86 -6.25
CA ALA A 151 -3.28 14.32 -7.46
C ALA A 151 -2.15 15.19 -8.02
N ALA A 152 -2.33 16.51 -8.03
CA ALA A 152 -1.30 17.44 -8.48
C ALA A 152 0.04 17.30 -7.73
N ASN A 153 0.00 16.81 -6.49
CA ASN A 153 1.15 16.65 -5.61
C ASN A 153 1.60 15.21 -5.44
N HIS A 154 0.85 14.20 -5.90
CA HIS A 154 1.13 12.80 -5.54
C HIS A 154 0.86 11.80 -6.69
N GLY A 155 0.34 12.27 -7.82
CA GLY A 155 -0.06 11.44 -8.96
C GLY A 155 -1.38 10.69 -8.78
N PHE A 156 -2.05 10.82 -7.63
CA PHE A 156 -3.39 10.29 -7.39
C PHE A 156 -4.11 11.07 -6.29
N ASP A 157 -5.45 11.02 -6.29
CA ASP A 157 -6.28 11.56 -5.22
C ASP A 157 -6.62 10.48 -4.20
N ALA A 158 -6.45 10.79 -2.92
CA ALA A 158 -6.96 10.00 -1.81
C ALA A 158 -7.60 10.94 -0.79
N PRO A 159 -8.93 10.85 -0.57
CA PRO A 159 -9.58 11.56 0.52
C PRO A 159 -8.98 11.14 1.87
N ALA A 160 -8.87 12.08 2.80
CA ALA A 160 -8.49 11.77 4.18
C ALA A 160 -9.38 10.67 4.77
N ASP A 161 -8.80 9.89 5.68
CA ASP A 161 -9.47 8.82 6.42
C ASP A 161 -10.01 7.67 5.55
N ASN A 162 -9.60 7.62 4.28
CA ASN A 162 -9.99 6.55 3.37
C ASN A 162 -8.98 5.40 3.45
N TYR A 163 -9.37 4.30 4.07
CA TYR A 163 -8.56 3.07 4.21
C TYR A 163 -9.17 1.87 3.48
N THR A 164 -9.93 2.12 2.41
CA THR A 164 -10.60 1.08 1.61
C THR A 164 -9.65 0.07 0.97
N GLY A 165 -8.39 0.45 0.75
CA GLY A 165 -7.35 -0.44 0.24
C GLY A 165 -6.63 -1.26 1.30
N LEU A 166 -6.94 -1.11 2.59
CA LEU A 166 -6.29 -1.88 3.65
C LEU A 166 -6.88 -3.29 3.75
N GLY A 167 -5.99 -4.28 3.70
CA GLY A 167 -6.31 -5.70 3.84
C GLY A 167 -6.09 -6.25 5.24
N ASN A 168 -5.81 -7.54 5.33
CA ASN A 168 -5.56 -8.20 6.60
C ASN A 168 -4.33 -7.61 7.30
N ILE A 169 -4.40 -7.50 8.63
CA ILE A 169 -3.35 -6.94 9.46
C ILE A 169 -2.85 -8.04 10.39
N THR A 170 -1.55 -8.31 10.36
CA THR A 170 -0.88 -9.25 11.28
C THR A 170 -0.06 -8.48 12.31
N LEU A 171 -0.28 -8.75 13.58
CA LEU A 171 0.47 -8.20 14.71
C LEU A 171 1.43 -9.26 15.26
N GLU A 172 2.70 -9.23 14.86
CA GLU A 172 3.66 -10.35 15.01
C GLU A 172 4.17 -10.61 16.44
N GLY A 173 3.71 -9.88 17.45
CA GLY A 173 4.14 -10.15 18.82
C GLY A 173 3.77 -9.06 19.81
N GLU A 174 4.44 -9.11 20.96
CA GLU A 174 4.22 -8.16 22.05
C GLU A 174 4.46 -6.73 21.58
N ASN A 175 3.51 -5.84 21.92
CA ASN A 175 3.54 -4.41 21.61
C ASN A 175 3.59 -4.04 20.10
N ALA A 176 3.36 -4.99 19.18
CA ALA A 176 3.01 -4.62 17.80
C ALA A 176 1.67 -3.86 17.84
N ALA A 177 1.61 -2.65 17.31
CA ALA A 177 0.49 -1.75 17.53
C ALA A 177 -0.18 -1.28 16.23
N LEU A 178 -1.50 -1.45 16.16
CA LEU A 178 -2.35 -0.74 15.21
C LEU A 178 -3.03 0.40 15.95
N ILE A 179 -2.79 1.64 15.51
CA ILE A 179 -3.39 2.83 16.10
C ILE A 179 -4.34 3.43 15.06
N ILE A 180 -5.62 3.46 15.39
CA ILE A 180 -6.69 4.00 14.55
C ILE A 180 -7.09 5.35 15.13
N GLN A 181 -6.64 6.42 14.48
CA GLN A 181 -6.95 7.78 14.86
C GLN A 181 -7.26 8.59 13.61
N SER A 182 -7.89 9.74 13.80
CA SER A 182 -8.19 10.65 12.69
C SER A 182 -7.94 12.07 13.15
N VAL A 183 -7.13 12.81 12.39
CA VAL A 183 -6.94 14.25 12.60
C VAL A 183 -8.16 15.06 12.17
N THR A 184 -9.02 14.47 11.32
CA THR A 184 -10.27 15.05 10.84
C THR A 184 -11.43 14.11 11.19
N PRO A 185 -12.05 14.22 12.39
CA PRO A 185 -12.96 13.23 12.95
C PRO A 185 -13.89 12.59 11.91
N ALA A 186 -13.53 11.38 11.48
CA ALA A 186 -14.25 10.61 10.48
C ALA A 186 -14.30 9.15 10.91
N LYS A 187 -15.38 8.47 10.51
CA LYS A 187 -15.52 7.05 10.77
C LYS A 187 -14.55 6.27 9.87
N ILE A 188 -13.52 5.68 10.45
CA ILE A 188 -12.58 4.80 9.74
C ILE A 188 -13.20 3.41 9.59
N THR A 189 -13.14 2.84 8.38
CA THR A 189 -13.61 1.47 8.13
C THR A 189 -12.46 0.60 7.63
N LEU A 190 -12.19 -0.50 8.33
CA LEU A 190 -11.18 -1.48 7.95
C LEU A 190 -11.86 -2.72 7.36
N ALA A 191 -11.36 -3.19 6.21
CA ALA A 191 -11.95 -4.30 5.47
C ALA A 191 -11.38 -5.67 5.87
N GLY A 192 -10.09 -5.74 6.22
CA GLY A 192 -9.41 -7.00 6.54
C GLY A 192 -9.62 -7.49 7.97
N ASN A 193 -9.26 -8.76 8.18
CA ASN A 193 -9.12 -9.34 9.52
C ASN A 193 -7.89 -8.75 10.22
N ILE A 194 -7.94 -8.69 11.55
CA ILE A 194 -6.79 -8.34 12.38
C ILE A 194 -6.44 -9.55 13.21
N ASP A 195 -5.24 -10.07 13.02
CA ASP A 195 -4.77 -11.27 13.68
C ASP A 195 -3.46 -11.02 14.44
N GLY A 196 -3.15 -11.90 15.39
CA GLY A 196 -1.90 -11.88 16.14
C GLY A 196 -2.05 -11.46 17.59
N GLY A 197 -0.96 -10.98 18.20
CA GLY A 197 -0.88 -10.80 19.66
C GLY A 197 -0.57 -9.40 20.13
N GLY A 198 -0.82 -8.39 19.29
CA GLY A 198 -0.46 -6.99 19.55
C GLY A 198 -1.55 -6.16 20.25
N ILE A 199 -1.45 -4.85 20.07
CA ILE A 199 -2.33 -3.85 20.68
C ILE A 199 -3.09 -3.12 19.57
N ILE A 200 -4.40 -2.99 19.74
CA ILE A 200 -5.24 -2.15 18.89
C ILE A 200 -5.71 -0.97 19.74
N THR A 201 -5.38 0.25 19.32
CA THR A 201 -5.84 1.48 19.96
C THR A 201 -6.79 2.22 19.02
N VAL A 202 -7.95 2.60 19.52
CA VAL A 202 -9.00 3.29 18.76
C VAL A 202 -9.32 4.61 19.44
N SER A 203 -8.89 5.71 18.81
CA SER A 203 -9.05 7.09 19.30
C SER A 203 -9.96 7.93 18.38
N THR A 204 -10.60 7.29 17.40
CA THR A 204 -11.65 7.87 16.56
C THR A 204 -12.73 6.83 16.27
N ASP A 205 -13.90 7.24 15.80
CA ASP A 205 -14.96 6.30 15.45
C ASP A 205 -14.45 5.32 14.38
N ALA A 206 -14.59 4.02 14.64
CA ALA A 206 -14.06 2.98 13.77
C ALA A 206 -15.05 1.82 13.59
N ALA A 207 -15.06 1.25 12.38
CA ALA A 207 -15.68 -0.02 12.08
C ALA A 207 -14.63 -0.99 11.54
N ILE A 208 -14.55 -2.17 12.12
CA ILE A 208 -13.72 -3.26 11.63
C ILE A 208 -14.68 -4.29 11.07
N ASN A 209 -14.74 -4.41 9.74
CA ASN A 209 -15.68 -5.31 9.06
C ASN A 209 -15.14 -6.74 8.90
N GLY A 210 -13.88 -6.96 9.28
CA GLY A 210 -13.30 -8.29 9.45
C GLY A 210 -13.41 -8.79 10.89
N THR A 211 -12.84 -9.98 11.13
CA THR A 211 -12.70 -10.52 12.48
C THR A 211 -11.45 -9.99 13.16
N ILE A 212 -11.49 -9.83 14.48
CA ILE A 212 -10.29 -9.70 15.30
C ILE A 212 -9.98 -11.09 15.89
N GLY A 213 -9.04 -11.79 15.28
CA GLY A 213 -8.54 -13.07 15.75
C GLY A 213 -7.37 -12.86 16.69
N ASN A 214 -7.42 -13.48 17.87
CA ASN A 214 -6.33 -13.38 18.83
C ASN A 214 -5.99 -14.76 19.40
N VAL A 215 -4.73 -15.15 19.26
CA VAL A 215 -4.15 -16.37 19.85
C VAL A 215 -3.27 -16.09 21.07
N ASN A 216 -3.03 -14.81 21.38
CA ASN A 216 -2.22 -14.35 22.51
C ASN A 216 -3.11 -13.76 23.63
N PRO A 217 -3.14 -14.37 24.84
CA PRO A 217 -3.87 -13.83 25.98
C PRO A 217 -3.49 -12.40 26.39
N ALA A 218 -2.30 -11.91 25.98
CA ALA A 218 -1.82 -10.57 26.29
C ALA A 218 -2.23 -9.49 25.27
N ALA A 219 -2.90 -9.84 24.16
CA ALA A 219 -3.33 -8.84 23.20
C ALA A 219 -4.41 -7.93 23.81
N GLN A 220 -4.40 -6.65 23.43
CA GLN A 220 -5.27 -5.64 24.02
C GLN A 220 -6.02 -4.86 22.95
N ILE A 221 -7.28 -4.53 23.24
CA ILE A 221 -8.05 -3.55 22.48
C ILE A 221 -8.37 -2.42 23.45
N SER A 222 -7.86 -1.23 23.16
CA SER A 222 -8.15 -0.01 23.89
C SER A 222 -9.01 0.90 23.03
N VAL A 223 -10.19 1.27 23.53
CA VAL A 223 -11.09 2.21 22.88
C VAL A 223 -11.19 3.42 23.81
N GLU A 224 -10.80 4.59 23.30
CA GLU A 224 -10.85 5.85 24.06
C GLU A 224 -12.28 6.42 24.07
N ALA A 225 -12.44 7.74 23.97
CA ALA A 225 -13.75 8.40 23.87
C ALA A 225 -14.37 8.26 22.46
N SER A 226 -14.35 7.06 21.90
CA SER A 226 -14.77 6.76 20.52
C SER A 226 -15.61 5.49 20.45
N THR A 227 -16.29 5.30 19.33
CA THR A 227 -17.08 4.08 19.08
C THR A 227 -16.28 3.09 18.26
N LEU A 228 -16.18 1.86 18.74
CA LEU A 228 -15.67 0.72 17.94
C LEU A 228 -16.82 -0.23 17.59
N SER A 229 -17.08 -0.40 16.30
CA SER A 229 -18.02 -1.39 15.78
C SER A 229 -17.27 -2.57 15.19
N LEU A 230 -17.59 -3.79 15.66
CA LEU A 230 -17.02 -5.03 15.14
C LEU A 230 -18.07 -5.75 14.27
N GLY A 231 -17.78 -5.89 12.98
CA GLY A 231 -18.58 -6.64 12.04
C GLY A 231 -18.29 -8.13 12.19
N GLY A 232 -19.21 -8.88 12.78
CA GLY A 232 -19.13 -10.34 12.78
C GLY A 232 -19.58 -10.92 11.44
N ALA A 233 -18.92 -11.97 10.95
CA ALA A 233 -19.54 -12.85 9.98
C ALA A 233 -20.82 -13.42 10.62
N ASN A 234 -21.99 -13.07 10.09
CA ASN A 234 -23.23 -13.73 10.48
C ASN A 234 -23.03 -15.24 10.28
N ALA A 235 -22.94 -16.00 11.38
CA ALA A 235 -23.13 -17.42 11.32
C ALA A 235 -24.58 -17.64 10.85
N ALA A 236 -24.75 -18.02 9.59
CA ALA A 236 -26.01 -18.59 9.14
C ALA A 236 -26.22 -19.86 9.98
N LEU A 237 -27.17 -19.79 10.91
CA LEU A 237 -27.69 -20.91 11.70
C LEU A 237 -28.43 -21.89 10.78
#